data_AF-A0A161ST00-F1
#
_entry.id   AF-A0A161ST00-F1
#
_cell.length_a   1.000
_cell.length_b   1.000
_cell.length_c   1.000
_cell.angle_alpha   90.00
_cell.angle_beta   90.00
_cell.angle_gamma   90.00
#
_symmetry.space_group_name_H-M   'P 1'
#
loop_
_entity.id
_entity.type
_entity.pdbx_description
1 polymer ?
#
loop_
_entity_poly.entity_id
_entity_poly.type
_entity_poly.pdbx_seq_one_letter_code
_entity_poly.pdbx_strand_id
1 'polypeptide(L)'
;MSDTWEGRIGAFWRDAEGQDAARLWTRLEAILVERAATDPDALFERASLHDYLGEEDRAIPLYREALGGGLAGGARTEARIQLASSLRNVGEPSAALSVLRDIGADDPLADAAAAFRSLALYDDGKPAEALRLALRALAPHLPAYTRAVEAYAGELRQAERVRSIVVGLLVHDGHVLAEEYPPTAHHAGFLRMPGGGIEIGERAAEAIRREFAEELGATLDSATLRAVTENIFDAHGRRGHEIVHVFEVASRDLERLPIGDRLPVQDSDTFVAWHSVADLRRGNQPVYPDGVLDFLP
;
A
#
# COMPACT_ATOMS: atom_id res chain seq x y z
N MET A 1 36.19 -3.62 -27.08
CA MET A 1 35.68 -3.44 -25.69
C MET A 1 34.57 -4.44 -25.33
N SER A 2 34.27 -5.44 -26.17
CA SER A 2 33.16 -6.39 -26.00
C SER A 2 33.52 -7.69 -25.27
N ASP A 3 34.76 -7.88 -24.82
CA ASP A 3 35.23 -9.22 -24.40
C ASP A 3 34.96 -9.52 -22.91
N THR A 4 34.55 -8.52 -22.11
CA THR A 4 34.14 -8.74 -20.72
C THR A 4 32.71 -9.27 -20.62
N TRP A 5 32.36 -9.89 -19.50
CA TRP A 5 31.00 -10.36 -19.24
C TRP A 5 29.99 -9.20 -19.30
N GLU A 6 30.30 -8.09 -18.64
CA GLU A 6 29.49 -6.87 -18.60
C GLU A 6 29.33 -6.25 -20.00
N GLY A 7 30.39 -6.30 -20.81
CA GLY A 7 30.37 -5.80 -22.19
C GLY A 7 29.42 -6.60 -23.09
N ARG A 8 29.35 -7.93 -22.88
CA ARG A 8 28.45 -8.84 -23.61
C ARG A 8 27.01 -8.72 -23.15
N ILE A 9 26.77 -8.58 -21.85
CA ILE A 9 25.44 -8.26 -21.31
C ILE A 9 24.93 -6.94 -21.88
N GLY A 10 25.75 -5.88 -21.86
CA GLY A 10 25.37 -4.61 -22.45
C GLY A 10 25.11 -4.69 -23.96
N ALA A 11 25.82 -5.55 -24.70
CA ALA A 11 25.54 -5.81 -26.11
C ALA A 11 24.24 -6.59 -26.32
N PHE A 12 23.96 -7.57 -25.47
CA PHE A 12 22.70 -8.30 -25.49
C PHE A 12 21.51 -7.34 -25.39
N TRP A 13 21.50 -6.45 -24.39
CA TRP A 13 20.40 -5.51 -24.17
C TRP A 13 20.23 -4.48 -25.28
N ARG A 14 21.32 -3.97 -25.86
CA ARG A 14 21.24 -3.06 -27.03
C ARG A 14 20.61 -3.72 -28.25
N ASP A 15 20.77 -5.04 -28.38
CA ASP A 15 20.28 -5.79 -29.53
C ASP A 15 18.99 -6.57 -29.21
N ALA A 16 18.38 -6.41 -28.03
CA ALA A 16 17.26 -7.25 -27.61
C ALA A 16 15.95 -6.92 -28.36
N GLU A 17 15.76 -5.65 -28.73
CA GLU A 17 14.53 -5.15 -29.33
C GLU A 17 14.16 -5.88 -30.63
N GLY A 18 12.88 -6.25 -30.75
CA GLY A 18 12.32 -6.89 -31.94
C GLY A 18 12.68 -8.37 -32.13
N GLN A 19 13.34 -9.01 -31.17
CA GLN A 19 13.63 -10.45 -31.19
C GLN A 19 12.56 -11.26 -30.46
N ASP A 20 12.38 -12.52 -30.85
CA ASP A 20 11.49 -13.44 -30.16
C ASP A 20 12.07 -13.91 -28.82
N ALA A 21 11.17 -14.25 -27.89
CA ALA A 21 11.53 -14.63 -26.52
C ALA A 21 12.50 -15.82 -26.44
N ALA A 22 12.32 -16.85 -27.28
CA ALA A 22 13.15 -18.06 -27.23
C ALA A 22 14.60 -17.75 -27.63
N ARG A 23 14.78 -16.89 -28.64
CA ARG A 23 16.11 -16.41 -29.05
C ARG A 23 16.77 -15.56 -27.96
N LEU A 24 16.01 -14.69 -27.29
CA LEU A 24 16.53 -13.86 -26.20
C LEU A 24 17.04 -14.73 -25.05
N TRP A 25 16.24 -15.70 -24.59
CA TRP A 25 16.63 -16.65 -23.55
C TRP A 25 17.88 -17.44 -23.90
N THR A 26 17.93 -17.99 -25.13
CA THR A 26 19.08 -18.76 -25.58
C THR A 26 20.37 -17.92 -25.55
N ARG A 27 20.30 -16.67 -26.00
CA ARG A 27 21.45 -15.77 -26.04
C ARG A 27 21.89 -15.32 -24.65
N LEU A 28 20.94 -14.99 -23.77
CA LEU A 28 21.25 -14.52 -22.43
C LEU A 28 21.86 -15.65 -21.59
N GLU A 29 21.25 -16.83 -21.56
CA GLU A 29 21.75 -17.97 -20.77
C GLU A 29 23.14 -18.43 -21.22
N ALA A 30 23.46 -18.29 -22.51
CA ALA A 30 24.80 -18.56 -23.03
C ALA A 30 25.88 -17.63 -22.43
N ILE A 31 25.50 -16.43 -21.97
CA ILE A 31 26.38 -15.49 -21.25
C ILE A 31 26.34 -15.78 -19.73
N LEU A 32 25.16 -16.07 -19.18
CA LEU A 32 24.98 -16.27 -17.73
C LEU A 32 25.66 -17.53 -17.19
N VAL A 33 25.83 -18.58 -18.01
CA VAL A 33 26.46 -19.85 -17.61
C VAL A 33 27.91 -19.70 -17.10
N GLU A 34 28.55 -18.56 -17.39
CA GLU A 34 29.90 -18.25 -16.91
C GLU A 34 29.95 -17.88 -15.42
N ARG A 35 28.79 -17.62 -14.81
CA ARG A 35 28.64 -17.29 -13.39
C ARG A 35 27.82 -18.36 -12.69
N ALA A 36 27.90 -18.39 -11.36
CA ALA A 36 27.05 -19.30 -10.57
C ALA A 36 25.57 -18.94 -10.77
N ALA A 37 24.69 -19.95 -10.73
CA ALA A 37 23.25 -19.71 -10.88
C ALA A 37 22.68 -18.76 -9.81
N THR A 38 23.30 -18.72 -8.63
CA THR A 38 22.96 -17.85 -7.49
C THR A 38 23.77 -16.55 -7.45
N ASP A 39 24.54 -16.25 -8.50
CA ASP A 39 25.30 -15.00 -8.59
C ASP A 39 24.32 -13.81 -8.71
N PRO A 40 24.44 -12.77 -7.88
CA PRO A 40 23.48 -11.66 -7.88
C PRO A 40 23.34 -10.94 -9.22
N ASP A 41 24.44 -10.75 -9.97
CA ASP A 41 24.38 -10.11 -11.28
C ASP A 41 23.67 -11.03 -12.28
N ALA A 42 23.97 -12.33 -12.27
CA ALA A 42 23.29 -13.29 -13.16
C ALA A 42 21.78 -13.41 -12.85
N LEU A 43 21.39 -13.38 -11.57
CA LEU A 43 20.00 -13.35 -11.14
C LEU A 43 19.30 -12.07 -11.59
N PHE A 44 19.96 -10.92 -11.45
CA PHE A 44 19.45 -9.64 -11.92
C PHE A 44 19.17 -9.67 -13.42
N GLU A 45 20.13 -10.08 -14.25
CA GLU A 45 19.94 -10.14 -15.70
C GLU A 45 18.80 -11.08 -16.12
N ARG A 46 18.66 -12.22 -15.42
CA ARG A 46 17.55 -13.15 -15.64
C ARG A 46 16.20 -12.54 -15.26
N ALA A 47 16.14 -11.82 -14.13
CA ALA A 47 14.95 -11.10 -13.70
C ALA A 47 14.55 -10.04 -14.75
N SER A 48 15.52 -9.27 -15.23
CA SER A 48 15.34 -8.25 -16.26
C SER A 48 14.76 -8.81 -17.55
N LEU A 49 15.14 -10.02 -17.97
CA LEU A 49 14.56 -10.63 -19.16
C LEU A 49 13.12 -11.10 -18.93
N HIS A 50 12.79 -11.66 -17.77
CA HIS A 50 11.40 -11.96 -17.44
C HIS A 50 10.54 -10.69 -17.45
N ASP A 51 11.00 -9.62 -16.80
CA ASP A 51 10.30 -8.33 -16.76
C ASP A 51 10.13 -7.73 -18.16
N TYR A 52 11.19 -7.74 -18.98
CA TYR A 52 11.15 -7.30 -20.38
C TYR A 52 10.10 -8.05 -21.23
N LEU A 53 9.87 -9.33 -20.91
CA LEU A 53 8.90 -10.19 -21.60
C LEU A 53 7.48 -10.10 -21.02
N GLY A 54 7.25 -9.27 -19.98
CA GLY A 54 5.96 -9.18 -19.28
C GLY A 54 5.65 -10.43 -18.44
N GLU A 55 6.68 -11.04 -17.86
CA GLU A 55 6.59 -12.19 -16.97
C GLU A 55 6.92 -11.78 -15.52
N GLU A 56 6.21 -10.77 -15.00
CA GLU A 56 6.50 -10.14 -13.71
C GLU A 56 6.54 -11.13 -12.53
N ASP A 57 5.60 -12.08 -12.49
CA ASP A 57 5.54 -13.12 -11.45
C ASP A 57 6.83 -13.96 -11.36
N ARG A 58 7.56 -14.09 -12.47
CA ARG A 58 8.86 -14.79 -12.53
C ARG A 58 10.02 -13.85 -12.25
N ALA A 59 9.92 -12.57 -12.63
CA ALA A 59 10.95 -11.57 -12.41
C ALA A 59 11.09 -11.20 -10.92
N ILE A 60 9.97 -10.98 -10.22
CA ILE A 60 9.93 -10.54 -8.82
C ILE A 60 10.79 -11.40 -7.87
N PRO A 61 10.65 -12.74 -7.83
CA PRO A 61 11.47 -13.55 -6.92
C PRO A 61 12.96 -13.45 -7.23
N LEU A 62 13.35 -13.37 -8.52
CA LEU A 62 14.75 -13.25 -8.92
C LEU A 62 15.35 -11.90 -8.56
N TYR A 63 14.62 -10.79 -8.73
CA TYR A 63 15.07 -9.49 -8.25
C TYR A 63 15.26 -9.47 -6.73
N ARG A 64 14.32 -10.05 -5.97
CA ARG A 64 14.43 -10.16 -4.50
C ARG A 64 15.67 -10.96 -4.10
N GLU A 65 15.93 -12.08 -4.78
CA GLU A 65 17.12 -12.91 -4.54
C GLU A 65 18.42 -12.16 -4.89
N ALA A 66 18.48 -11.50 -6.05
CA ALA A 66 19.64 -10.69 -6.46
C ALA A 66 19.94 -9.58 -5.43
N LEU A 67 18.92 -8.83 -5.00
CA LEU A 67 19.06 -7.76 -4.01
C LEU A 67 19.47 -8.28 -2.63
N GLY A 68 18.97 -9.46 -2.23
CA GLY A 68 19.35 -10.15 -0.99
C GLY A 68 20.74 -10.77 -1.04
N GLY A 69 21.19 -11.20 -2.22
CA GLY A 69 22.50 -11.78 -2.48
C GLY A 69 23.66 -10.77 -2.56
N GLY A 70 23.37 -9.47 -2.47
CA GLY A 70 24.39 -8.43 -2.38
C GLY A 70 24.67 -7.69 -3.69
N LEU A 71 23.73 -7.64 -4.64
CA LEU A 71 23.82 -6.77 -5.81
C LEU A 71 24.16 -5.34 -5.38
N ALA A 72 25.18 -4.76 -6.00
CA ALA A 72 25.85 -3.52 -5.55
C ALA A 72 25.94 -2.47 -6.67
N GLY A 73 26.25 -1.23 -6.29
CA GLY A 73 26.43 -0.12 -7.23
C GLY A 73 25.16 0.21 -8.03
N GLY A 74 25.34 0.66 -9.28
CA GLY A 74 24.24 1.07 -10.16
C GLY A 74 23.23 -0.05 -10.42
N ALA A 75 23.69 -1.29 -10.59
CA ALA A 75 22.84 -2.46 -10.80
C ALA A 75 21.85 -2.68 -9.64
N ARG A 76 22.25 -2.35 -8.40
CA ARG A 76 21.34 -2.40 -7.25
C ARG A 76 20.17 -1.44 -7.41
N THR A 77 20.43 -0.20 -7.82
CA THR A 77 19.37 0.80 -8.00
C THR A 77 18.49 0.46 -9.20
N GLU A 78 19.07 -0.02 -10.31
CA GLU A 78 18.32 -0.53 -11.47
C GLU A 78 17.37 -1.66 -11.07
N ALA A 79 17.87 -2.68 -10.36
CA ALA A 79 17.06 -3.79 -9.86
C ALA A 79 15.92 -3.33 -8.94
N ARG A 80 16.14 -2.33 -8.09
CA ARG A 80 15.08 -1.75 -7.25
C ARG A 80 14.00 -1.08 -8.09
N ILE A 81 14.39 -0.30 -9.10
CA ILE A 81 13.44 0.38 -9.99
C ILE A 81 12.62 -0.63 -10.79
N GLN A 82 13.28 -1.62 -11.39
CA GLN A 82 12.62 -2.64 -12.19
C GLN A 82 11.70 -3.53 -11.34
N LEU A 83 12.18 -3.99 -10.16
CA LEU A 83 11.32 -4.70 -9.20
C LEU A 83 10.09 -3.88 -8.81
N ALA A 84 10.25 -2.59 -8.53
CA ALA A 84 9.12 -1.73 -8.21
C ALA A 84 8.13 -1.59 -9.38
N SER A 85 8.62 -1.55 -10.61
CA SER A 85 7.78 -1.57 -11.81
C SER A 85 6.98 -2.88 -11.91
N SER A 86 7.65 -4.03 -11.75
CA SER A 86 6.98 -5.34 -11.81
C SER A 86 5.95 -5.51 -10.69
N LEU A 87 6.27 -5.10 -9.46
CA LEU A 87 5.33 -5.09 -8.32
C LEU A 87 4.08 -4.27 -8.60
N ARG A 88 4.24 -3.10 -9.23
CA ARG A 88 3.11 -2.25 -9.63
C ARG A 88 2.22 -2.94 -10.67
N ASN A 89 2.82 -3.60 -11.66
CA ASN A 89 2.06 -4.30 -12.71
C ASN A 89 1.24 -5.48 -12.17
N VAL A 90 1.69 -6.13 -11.09
CA VAL A 90 0.92 -7.19 -10.40
C VAL A 90 -0.04 -6.67 -9.33
N GLY A 91 -0.22 -5.35 -9.21
CA GLY A 91 -1.18 -4.75 -8.29
C GLY A 91 -0.66 -4.57 -6.85
N GLU A 92 0.65 -4.57 -6.63
CA GLU A 92 1.29 -4.32 -5.32
C GLU A 92 1.99 -2.94 -5.25
N PRO A 93 1.29 -1.80 -5.42
CA PRO A 93 1.91 -0.49 -5.47
C PRO A 93 2.55 -0.06 -4.13
N SER A 94 1.99 -0.48 -2.98
CA SER A 94 2.58 -0.18 -1.67
C SER A 94 3.94 -0.88 -1.49
N ALA A 95 4.08 -2.11 -1.98
CA ALA A 95 5.34 -2.83 -1.99
C ALA A 95 6.36 -2.12 -2.90
N ALA A 96 5.94 -1.67 -4.09
CA ALA A 96 6.78 -0.89 -4.99
C ALA A 96 7.31 0.39 -4.33
N LEU A 97 6.46 1.12 -3.57
CA LEU A 97 6.88 2.31 -2.81
C LEU A 97 7.93 1.98 -1.75
N SER A 98 7.79 0.85 -1.06
CA SER A 98 8.78 0.38 -0.07
C SER A 98 10.14 0.13 -0.71
N VAL A 99 10.17 -0.53 -1.88
CA VAL A 99 11.41 -0.80 -2.62
C VAL A 99 12.12 0.49 -3.04
N LEU A 100 11.38 1.54 -3.44
CA LEU A 100 11.95 2.80 -3.94
C LEU A 100 12.32 3.81 -2.85
N ARG A 101 11.87 3.61 -1.60
CA ARG A 101 11.92 4.62 -0.54
C ARG A 101 13.30 5.19 -0.26
N ASP A 102 14.32 4.34 -0.31
CA ASP A 102 15.68 4.68 0.15
C ASP A 102 16.64 5.00 -1.01
N ILE A 103 16.14 5.30 -2.21
CA ILE A 103 16.95 5.83 -3.31
C ILE A 103 17.13 7.33 -3.07
N GLY A 104 18.37 7.75 -2.81
CA GLY A 104 18.72 9.13 -2.48
C GLY A 104 18.76 10.06 -3.68
N ALA A 105 18.69 11.37 -3.44
CA ALA A 105 18.76 12.39 -4.49
C ALA A 105 20.14 12.45 -5.20
N ASP A 106 21.20 11.97 -4.55
CA ASP A 106 22.55 11.90 -5.13
C ASP A 106 22.79 10.62 -5.98
N ASP A 107 21.81 9.71 -6.04
CA ASP A 107 21.89 8.52 -6.88
C ASP A 107 21.81 8.90 -8.36
N PRO A 108 22.66 8.35 -9.26
CA PRO A 108 22.60 8.62 -10.69
C PRO A 108 21.23 8.33 -11.35
N LEU A 109 20.41 7.47 -10.74
CA LEU A 109 19.07 7.12 -11.20
C LEU A 109 17.95 7.74 -10.35
N ALA A 110 18.24 8.79 -9.57
CA ALA A 110 17.26 9.47 -8.73
C ALA A 110 16.02 9.94 -9.50
N ASP A 111 16.20 10.52 -10.70
CA ASP A 111 15.09 11.00 -11.52
C ASP A 111 14.22 9.84 -12.05
N ALA A 112 14.86 8.73 -12.44
CA ALA A 112 14.15 7.52 -12.85
C ALA A 112 13.37 6.93 -11.67
N ALA A 113 13.99 6.82 -10.49
CA ALA A 113 13.32 6.38 -9.27
C ALA A 113 12.14 7.28 -8.90
N ALA A 114 12.27 8.60 -9.06
CA ALA A 114 11.19 9.55 -8.82
C ALA A 114 10.02 9.31 -9.79
N ALA A 115 10.28 9.04 -11.07
CA ALA A 115 9.24 8.73 -12.05
C ALA A 115 8.46 7.45 -11.68
N PHE A 116 9.15 6.35 -11.39
CA PHE A 116 8.50 5.09 -10.99
C PHE A 116 7.80 5.19 -9.63
N ARG A 117 8.35 5.97 -8.69
CA ARG A 117 7.69 6.25 -7.41
C ARG A 117 6.43 7.08 -7.60
N SER A 118 6.42 8.04 -8.53
CA SER A 118 5.20 8.77 -8.89
C SER A 118 4.12 7.86 -9.46
N LEU A 119 4.47 6.90 -10.32
CA LEU A 119 3.52 5.89 -10.82
C LEU A 119 2.98 5.02 -9.69
N ALA A 120 3.85 4.50 -8.83
CA ALA A 120 3.43 3.71 -7.68
C ALA A 120 2.53 4.50 -6.72
N LEU A 121 2.83 5.79 -6.45
CA LEU A 121 1.97 6.66 -5.63
C LEU A 121 0.58 6.86 -6.27
N TYR A 122 0.51 6.94 -7.59
CA TYR A 122 -0.76 7.09 -8.29
C TYR A 122 -1.63 5.85 -8.13
N ASP A 123 -1.05 4.67 -8.38
CA ASP A 123 -1.73 3.38 -8.26
C ASP A 123 -2.09 3.05 -6.80
N ASP A 124 -1.32 3.55 -5.82
CA ASP A 124 -1.59 3.48 -4.37
C ASP A 124 -2.67 4.49 -3.90
N GLY A 125 -3.36 5.17 -4.82
CA GLY A 125 -4.44 6.11 -4.47
C GLY A 125 -3.98 7.45 -3.90
N LYS A 126 -2.71 7.83 -4.11
CA LYS A 126 -2.09 9.09 -3.66
C LYS A 126 -1.74 10.03 -4.84
N PRO A 127 -2.71 10.41 -5.70
CA PRO A 127 -2.43 11.14 -6.95
C PRO A 127 -1.84 12.53 -6.74
N ALA A 128 -2.18 13.21 -5.64
CA ALA A 128 -1.61 14.52 -5.33
C ALA A 128 -0.12 14.43 -4.94
N GLU A 129 0.27 13.37 -4.23
CA GLU A 129 1.69 13.10 -3.90
C GLU A 129 2.46 12.68 -5.16
N ALA A 130 1.87 11.81 -5.98
CA ALA A 130 2.41 11.38 -7.26
C ALA A 130 2.75 12.58 -8.17
N LEU A 131 1.78 13.47 -8.39
CA LEU A 131 1.95 14.66 -9.22
C LEU A 131 2.95 15.64 -8.61
N ARG A 132 2.92 15.84 -7.28
CA ARG A 132 3.90 16.69 -6.59
C ARG A 132 5.32 16.20 -6.82
N LEU A 133 5.57 14.90 -6.67
CA LEU A 133 6.88 14.30 -6.88
C LEU A 133 7.33 14.47 -8.34
N ALA A 134 6.45 14.19 -9.30
CA ALA A 134 6.75 14.34 -10.73
C ALA A 134 7.07 15.79 -11.12
N LEU A 135 6.28 16.75 -10.64
CA LEU A 135 6.52 18.18 -10.90
C LEU A 135 7.84 18.66 -10.28
N ARG A 136 8.17 18.19 -9.08
CA ARG A 136 9.44 18.52 -8.42
C ARG A 136 10.65 17.92 -9.13
N ALA A 137 10.52 16.69 -9.66
CA ALA A 137 11.56 16.09 -10.49
C ALA A 137 11.73 16.86 -11.82
N LEU A 138 10.63 17.37 -12.40
CA LEU A 138 10.69 18.14 -13.64
C LEU A 138 11.24 19.57 -13.47
N ALA A 139 11.04 20.20 -12.30
CA ALA A 139 11.31 21.61 -12.06
C ALA A 139 12.76 22.07 -12.39
N PRO A 140 13.82 21.31 -12.08
CA PRO A 140 15.20 21.64 -12.44
C PRO A 140 15.43 21.76 -13.96
N HIS A 141 14.62 21.06 -14.78
CA HIS A 141 14.71 21.10 -16.24
C HIS A 141 13.92 22.25 -16.87
N LEU A 142 13.27 23.10 -16.06
CA LEU A 142 12.44 24.20 -16.52
C LEU A 142 12.95 25.57 -16.02
N PRO A 143 14.15 26.04 -16.38
CA PRO A 143 14.76 27.24 -15.77
C PRO A 143 13.88 28.50 -15.76
N ALA A 144 13.05 28.69 -16.79
CA ALA A 144 12.12 29.82 -16.87
C ALA A 144 10.90 29.70 -15.93
N TYR A 145 10.56 28.49 -15.48
CA TYR A 145 9.35 28.17 -14.72
C TYR A 145 9.58 27.39 -13.42
N THR A 146 10.83 27.08 -13.04
CA THR A 146 11.17 26.28 -11.85
C THR A 146 10.41 26.74 -10.62
N ARG A 147 10.50 28.04 -10.28
CA ARG A 147 9.81 28.62 -9.13
C ARG A 147 8.29 28.42 -9.18
N ALA A 148 7.68 28.60 -10.35
CA ALA A 148 6.23 28.48 -10.51
C ALA A 148 5.77 27.02 -10.34
N VAL A 149 6.49 26.08 -10.96
CA VAL A 149 6.20 24.65 -10.86
C VAL A 149 6.37 24.14 -9.43
N GLU A 150 7.43 24.55 -8.73
CA GLU A 150 7.62 24.20 -7.33
C GLU A 150 6.51 24.75 -6.43
N ALA A 151 6.06 25.99 -6.67
CA ALA A 151 4.95 26.59 -5.94
C ALA A 151 3.65 25.80 -6.14
N TYR A 152 3.27 25.51 -7.40
CA TYR A 152 2.09 24.71 -7.70
C TYR A 152 2.19 23.29 -7.12
N ALA A 153 3.36 22.66 -7.21
CA ALA A 153 3.59 21.37 -6.56
C ALA A 153 3.37 21.46 -5.04
N GLY A 154 3.73 22.58 -4.39
CA GLY A 154 3.45 22.85 -2.98
C GLY A 154 1.97 22.98 -2.64
N GLU A 155 1.19 23.58 -3.54
CA GLU A 155 -0.24 23.87 -3.37
C GLU A 155 -1.15 22.66 -3.60
N LEU A 156 -0.68 21.62 -4.29
CA LEU A 156 -1.45 20.40 -4.51
C LEU A 156 -1.99 19.86 -3.19
N ARG A 157 -3.30 19.65 -3.11
CA ARG A 157 -3.94 18.94 -1.99
C ARG A 157 -4.54 17.66 -2.53
N GLN A 158 -4.64 16.66 -1.65
CA GLN A 158 -5.46 15.50 -1.96
C GLN A 158 -6.90 15.98 -2.16
N ALA A 159 -7.55 15.49 -3.21
CA ALA A 159 -8.94 15.85 -3.47
C ALA A 159 -9.80 15.44 -2.26
N GLU A 160 -10.58 16.39 -1.73
CA GLU A 160 -11.61 16.08 -0.75
C GLU A 160 -12.66 15.21 -1.45
N ARG A 161 -12.85 13.98 -0.95
CA ARG A 161 -13.82 13.03 -1.49
C ARG A 161 -14.65 12.49 -0.34
N VAL A 162 -15.95 12.35 -0.60
CA VAL A 162 -16.82 11.57 0.27
C VAL A 162 -16.46 10.09 0.07
N ARG A 163 -16.05 9.42 1.15
CA ARG A 163 -15.74 7.98 1.13
C ARG A 163 -16.98 7.20 1.55
N SER A 164 -17.20 6.02 0.99
CA SER A 164 -18.17 5.09 1.54
C SER A 164 -17.45 4.03 2.36
N ILE A 165 -17.88 3.82 3.59
CA ILE A 165 -17.29 2.87 4.53
C ILE A 165 -18.35 1.96 5.13
N VAL A 166 -17.89 0.90 5.78
CA VAL A 166 -18.68 -0.01 6.60
C VAL A 166 -18.13 -0.02 8.02
N VAL A 167 -19.00 -0.18 9.00
CA VAL A 167 -18.59 -0.49 10.38
C VAL A 167 -19.48 -1.58 10.96
N GLY A 168 -18.89 -2.45 11.77
CA GLY A 168 -19.57 -3.57 12.43
C GLY A 168 -19.81 -3.30 13.90
N LEU A 169 -21.06 -3.46 14.34
CA LEU A 169 -21.46 -3.45 15.74
C LEU A 169 -21.55 -4.89 16.23
N LEU A 170 -20.45 -5.38 16.80
CA LEU A 170 -20.40 -6.67 17.49
C LEU A 170 -20.66 -6.44 18.97
N VAL A 171 -21.80 -6.91 19.48
CA VAL A 171 -22.20 -6.72 20.87
C VAL A 171 -22.31 -8.07 21.57
N HIS A 172 -21.64 -8.19 22.72
CA HIS A 172 -21.64 -9.38 23.56
C HIS A 172 -21.69 -8.99 25.04
N ASP A 173 -22.63 -9.55 25.80
CA ASP A 173 -22.78 -9.32 27.26
C ASP A 173 -22.71 -7.85 27.69
N GLY A 174 -23.40 -6.96 26.96
CA GLY A 174 -23.45 -5.52 27.25
C GLY A 174 -22.18 -4.75 26.88
N HIS A 175 -21.25 -5.39 26.18
CA HIS A 175 -20.02 -4.79 25.66
C HIS A 175 -20.05 -4.76 24.14
N VAL A 176 -19.41 -3.76 23.55
CA VAL A 176 -19.18 -3.67 22.10
C VAL A 176 -17.68 -3.83 21.83
N LEU A 177 -17.34 -4.54 20.76
CA LEU A 177 -15.96 -4.65 20.31
C LEU A 177 -15.58 -3.37 19.56
N ALA A 178 -14.55 -2.67 20.03
CA ALA A 178 -14.07 -1.43 19.40
C ALA A 178 -12.55 -1.43 19.30
N GLU A 179 -12.02 -0.76 18.29
CA GLU A 179 -10.60 -0.53 18.07
C GLU A 179 -10.11 0.68 18.89
N GLU A 180 -9.00 0.50 19.58
CA GLU A 180 -8.39 1.49 20.47
C GLU A 180 -7.28 2.27 19.75
N TYR A 181 -7.48 3.58 19.60
CA TYR A 181 -6.46 4.49 19.10
C TYR A 181 -5.83 5.25 20.27
N PRO A 182 -4.53 5.06 20.55
CA PRO A 182 -3.86 5.72 21.66
C PRO A 182 -3.73 7.24 21.42
N PRO A 183 -3.63 8.04 22.49
CA PRO A 183 -3.39 9.48 22.36
C PRO A 183 -2.02 9.75 21.71
N THR A 184 -1.97 10.79 20.88
CA THR A 184 -0.73 11.29 20.27
C THR A 184 -0.51 12.76 20.67
N ALA A 185 0.59 13.35 20.23
CA ALA A 185 0.83 14.79 20.39
C ALA A 185 -0.22 15.66 19.68
N HIS A 186 -1.00 15.09 18.75
CA HIS A 186 -1.93 15.82 17.91
C HIS A 186 -3.41 15.54 18.20
N HIS A 187 -3.74 14.42 18.83
CA HIS A 187 -5.12 14.09 19.21
C HIS A 187 -5.19 13.27 20.51
N ALA A 188 -6.32 13.40 21.23
CA ALA A 188 -6.64 12.52 22.35
C ALA A 188 -6.89 11.08 21.87
N GLY A 189 -6.82 10.11 22.79
CA GLY A 189 -7.19 8.74 22.48
C GLY A 189 -8.69 8.61 22.20
N PHE A 190 -9.06 7.72 21.30
CA PHE A 190 -10.45 7.52 20.87
C PHE A 190 -10.71 6.05 20.51
N LEU A 191 -11.98 5.68 20.35
CA LEU A 191 -12.39 4.37 19.86
C LEU A 191 -12.98 4.48 18.46
N ARG A 192 -12.82 3.42 17.68
CA ARG A 192 -13.49 3.26 16.39
C ARG A 192 -14.20 1.92 16.30
N MET A 193 -15.38 1.88 15.72
CA MET A 193 -16.03 0.62 15.36
C MET A 193 -15.23 -0.07 14.24
N PRO A 194 -14.92 -1.38 14.34
CA PRO A 194 -14.14 -2.09 13.32
C PRO A 194 -14.81 -2.08 11.94
N GLY A 195 -14.00 -2.11 10.89
CA GLY A 195 -14.43 -2.01 9.49
C GLY A 195 -13.67 -0.93 8.71
N GLY A 196 -13.89 -0.89 7.40
CA GLY A 196 -13.11 -0.05 6.50
C GLY A 196 -13.85 0.41 5.26
N GLY A 197 -13.08 0.64 4.19
CA GLY A 197 -13.59 1.24 2.96
C GLY A 197 -14.35 0.24 2.10
N ILE A 198 -15.38 0.69 1.40
CA ILE A 198 -16.00 -0.11 0.34
C ILE A 198 -15.20 0.07 -0.95
N GLU A 199 -14.77 -1.02 -1.55
CA GLU A 199 -14.03 -1.00 -2.81
C GLU A 199 -14.94 -0.80 -4.03
N ILE A 200 -14.34 -0.37 -5.15
CA ILE A 200 -15.09 -0.21 -6.40
C ILE A 200 -15.53 -1.58 -6.92
N GLY A 201 -16.84 -1.75 -7.10
CA GLY A 201 -17.43 -3.02 -7.55
C GLY A 201 -17.84 -3.96 -6.40
N GLU A 202 -17.55 -3.59 -5.16
CA GLU A 202 -17.87 -4.35 -3.95
C GLU A 202 -19.22 -3.90 -3.34
N ARG A 203 -20.01 -4.84 -2.81
CA ARG A 203 -21.20 -4.53 -2.01
C ARG A 203 -20.79 -4.24 -0.56
N ALA A 204 -21.49 -3.34 0.13
CA ALA A 204 -21.25 -3.06 1.55
C ALA A 204 -21.26 -4.31 2.46
N ALA A 205 -22.11 -5.30 2.16
CA ALA A 205 -22.17 -6.56 2.91
C ALA A 205 -20.97 -7.50 2.63
N GLU A 206 -20.31 -7.36 1.48
CA GLU A 206 -19.05 -8.06 1.16
C GLU A 206 -17.90 -7.36 1.86
N ALA A 207 -17.84 -6.03 1.77
CA ALA A 207 -16.84 -5.18 2.44
C ALA A 207 -16.75 -5.48 3.94
N ILE A 208 -17.87 -5.49 4.67
CA ILE A 208 -17.82 -5.72 6.13
C ILE A 208 -17.27 -7.10 6.50
N ARG A 209 -17.48 -8.11 5.64
CA ARG A 209 -16.94 -9.45 5.84
C ARG A 209 -15.45 -9.52 5.51
N ARG A 210 -15.04 -8.86 4.43
CA ARG A 210 -13.63 -8.74 4.03
C ARG A 210 -12.83 -8.02 5.12
N GLU A 211 -13.28 -6.85 5.56
CA GLU A 211 -12.59 -6.05 6.58
C GLU A 211 -12.42 -6.84 7.89
N PHE A 212 -13.47 -7.52 8.39
CA PHE A 212 -13.32 -8.36 9.59
C PHE A 212 -12.36 -9.55 9.40
N ALA A 213 -12.32 -10.12 8.19
CA ALA A 213 -11.41 -11.22 7.88
C ALA A 213 -9.95 -10.73 7.78
N GLU A 214 -9.71 -9.58 7.15
CA GLU A 214 -8.39 -8.96 6.99
C GLU A 214 -7.88 -8.40 8.31
N GLU A 215 -8.64 -7.51 8.96
CA GLU A 215 -8.20 -6.79 10.15
C GLU A 215 -8.12 -7.69 11.38
N LEU A 216 -9.09 -8.60 11.56
CA LEU A 216 -9.28 -9.36 12.80
C LEU A 216 -9.09 -10.86 12.63
N GLY A 217 -8.85 -11.36 11.40
CA GLY A 217 -8.79 -12.79 11.13
C GLY A 217 -10.11 -13.53 11.41
N ALA A 218 -11.24 -12.81 11.42
CA ALA A 218 -12.51 -13.32 11.92
C ALA A 218 -13.54 -13.52 10.82
N THR A 219 -14.32 -14.61 10.91
CA THR A 219 -15.49 -14.83 10.05
C THR A 219 -16.76 -14.32 10.73
N LEU A 220 -17.60 -13.59 9.99
CA LEU A 220 -18.91 -13.14 10.47
C LEU A 220 -20.00 -14.19 10.21
N ASP A 221 -20.65 -14.68 11.26
CA ASP A 221 -21.83 -15.56 11.17
C ASP A 221 -23.03 -14.83 10.55
N SER A 222 -23.20 -13.55 10.88
CA SER A 222 -24.24 -12.69 10.33
C SER A 222 -23.76 -11.25 10.17
N ALA A 223 -24.36 -10.55 9.21
CA ALA A 223 -24.14 -9.13 8.97
C ALA A 223 -25.44 -8.53 8.42
N THR A 224 -26.11 -7.70 9.22
CA THR A 224 -27.39 -7.08 8.88
C THR A 224 -27.23 -5.57 8.86
N LEU A 225 -27.55 -4.92 7.73
CA LEU A 225 -27.49 -3.47 7.64
C LEU A 225 -28.51 -2.85 8.58
N ARG A 226 -28.03 -2.05 9.53
CA ARG A 226 -28.85 -1.38 10.55
C ARG A 226 -29.21 0.04 10.15
N ALA A 227 -28.24 0.78 9.61
CA ALA A 227 -28.42 2.17 9.21
C ALA A 227 -27.39 2.59 8.15
N VAL A 228 -27.69 3.69 7.47
CA VAL A 228 -26.71 4.47 6.71
C VAL A 228 -26.68 5.86 7.31
N THR A 229 -25.52 6.30 7.78
CA THR A 229 -25.31 7.61 8.41
C THR A 229 -24.12 8.32 7.77
N GLU A 230 -23.82 9.53 8.24
CA GLU A 230 -22.68 10.32 7.81
C GLU A 230 -21.73 10.53 8.99
N ASN A 231 -20.43 10.50 8.70
CA ASN A 231 -19.39 10.91 9.64
C ASN A 231 -18.63 12.06 8.98
N ILE A 232 -18.80 13.27 9.51
CA ILE A 232 -18.19 14.50 8.99
C ILE A 232 -17.27 15.05 10.08
N PHE A 233 -15.99 15.19 9.78
CA PHE A 233 -15.00 15.57 10.77
C PHE A 233 -13.88 16.42 10.18
N ASP A 234 -13.21 17.18 11.03
CA ASP A 234 -12.01 17.93 10.69
C ASP A 234 -10.80 17.27 11.35
N ALA A 235 -10.00 16.54 10.57
CA ALA A 235 -8.78 15.90 11.04
C ALA A 235 -7.56 16.65 10.52
N HIS A 236 -6.85 17.36 11.40
CA HIS A 236 -5.58 18.04 11.09
C HIS A 236 -5.70 19.03 9.90
N GLY A 237 -6.82 19.79 9.85
CA GLY A 237 -7.08 20.75 8.78
C GLY A 237 -7.51 20.13 7.45
N ARG A 238 -7.80 18.82 7.42
CA ARG A 238 -8.46 18.14 6.31
C ARG A 238 -9.89 17.78 6.71
N ARG A 239 -10.84 18.15 5.87
CA ARG A 239 -12.24 17.74 6.02
C ARG A 239 -12.38 16.29 5.57
N GLY A 240 -12.81 15.43 6.49
CA GLY A 240 -13.26 14.07 6.22
C GLY A 240 -14.78 14.04 6.09
N HIS A 241 -15.27 13.27 5.12
CA HIS A 241 -16.69 12.97 4.97
C HIS A 241 -16.84 11.52 4.55
N GLU A 242 -17.52 10.75 5.38
CA GLU A 242 -17.79 9.34 5.14
C GLU A 242 -19.30 9.08 5.12
N ILE A 243 -19.78 8.32 4.13
CA ILE A 243 -21.08 7.65 4.15
C ILE A 243 -20.87 6.28 4.80
N VAL A 244 -21.41 6.12 6.00
CA VAL A 244 -21.18 4.98 6.87
C VAL A 244 -22.34 4.00 6.78
N HIS A 245 -22.09 2.79 6.31
CA HIS A 245 -23.02 1.67 6.42
C HIS A 245 -22.77 0.95 7.74
N VAL A 246 -23.71 1.07 8.68
CA VAL A 246 -23.61 0.47 10.01
C VAL A 246 -24.26 -0.90 9.98
N PHE A 247 -23.48 -1.94 10.25
CA PHE A 247 -23.95 -3.32 10.31
C PHE A 247 -24.04 -3.80 11.75
N GLU A 248 -25.13 -4.46 12.10
CA GLU A 248 -25.17 -5.38 13.23
C GLU A 248 -24.53 -6.69 12.79
N VAL A 249 -23.52 -7.16 13.53
CA VAL A 249 -22.75 -8.35 13.17
C VAL A 249 -22.71 -9.35 14.33
N ALA A 250 -22.55 -10.63 14.00
CA ALA A 250 -22.27 -11.68 14.97
C ALA A 250 -21.06 -12.50 14.50
N SER A 251 -20.23 -12.91 15.45
CA SER A 251 -19.07 -13.75 15.18
C SER A 251 -18.74 -14.55 16.42
N ARG A 252 -19.02 -15.86 16.38
CA ARG A 252 -18.73 -16.80 17.46
C ARG A 252 -17.24 -16.86 17.79
N ASP A 253 -16.37 -16.59 16.82
CA ASP A 253 -14.93 -16.60 17.03
C ASP A 253 -14.51 -15.39 17.88
N LEU A 254 -15.03 -14.20 17.57
CA LEU A 254 -14.76 -12.99 18.34
C LEU A 254 -15.49 -12.97 19.69
N GLU A 255 -16.71 -13.50 19.77
CA GLU A 255 -17.48 -13.64 21.03
C GLU A 255 -16.80 -14.55 22.06
N ARG A 256 -15.84 -15.39 21.64
CA ARG A 256 -15.01 -16.19 22.55
C ARG A 256 -13.85 -15.41 23.17
N LEU A 257 -13.51 -14.23 22.63
CA LEU A 257 -12.49 -13.36 23.20
C LEU A 257 -12.95 -12.90 24.58
N PRO A 258 -12.21 -13.21 25.67
CA PRO A 258 -12.60 -12.79 27.00
C PRO A 258 -12.71 -11.26 27.13
N ILE A 259 -13.71 -10.80 27.89
CA ILE A 259 -13.81 -9.38 28.25
C ILE A 259 -12.56 -8.99 29.06
N GLY A 260 -11.83 -7.99 28.57
CA GLY A 260 -10.56 -7.52 29.13
C GLY A 260 -9.33 -7.92 28.32
N ASP A 261 -9.45 -8.88 27.41
CA ASP A 261 -8.38 -9.22 26.47
C ASP A 261 -8.38 -8.27 25.26
N ARG A 262 -7.22 -8.17 24.61
CA ARG A 262 -6.98 -7.34 23.42
C ARG A 262 -6.56 -8.23 22.26
N LEU A 263 -7.13 -7.99 21.09
CA LEU A 263 -6.75 -8.66 19.83
C LEU A 263 -6.02 -7.63 18.95
N PRO A 264 -4.79 -7.91 18.47
CA PRO A 264 -4.10 -7.00 17.56
C PRO A 264 -4.83 -6.93 16.21
N VAL A 265 -4.88 -5.73 15.64
CA VAL A 265 -5.35 -5.50 14.26
C VAL A 265 -4.21 -5.81 13.30
N GLN A 266 -4.47 -6.56 12.24
CA GLN A 266 -3.45 -6.87 11.23
C GLN A 266 -2.98 -5.60 10.50
N ASP A 267 -1.69 -5.52 10.20
CA ASP A 267 -1.05 -4.39 9.52
C ASP A 267 -1.25 -3.01 10.19
N SER A 268 -1.56 -2.99 11.48
CA SER A 268 -1.69 -1.79 12.31
C SER A 268 -1.02 -1.96 13.69
N ASP A 269 -0.71 -0.85 14.35
CA ASP A 269 -0.18 -0.81 15.73
C ASP A 269 -1.30 -0.70 16.79
N THR A 270 -2.54 -1.02 16.41
CA THR A 270 -3.75 -0.89 17.23
C THR A 270 -4.30 -2.26 17.68
N PHE A 271 -5.27 -2.21 18.60
CA PHE A 271 -5.91 -3.39 19.14
C PHE A 271 -7.42 -3.18 19.21
N VAL A 272 -8.19 -4.25 19.06
CA VAL A 272 -9.61 -4.27 19.44
C VAL A 272 -9.80 -4.87 20.82
N ALA A 273 -10.74 -4.32 21.58
CA ALA A 273 -11.10 -4.78 22.91
C ALA A 273 -12.61 -4.62 23.17
N TRP A 274 -13.12 -5.33 24.18
CA TRP A 274 -14.51 -5.20 24.63
C TRP A 274 -14.68 -3.97 25.53
N HIS A 275 -15.59 -3.07 25.15
CA HIS A 275 -15.92 -1.88 25.92
C HIS A 275 -17.38 -1.89 26.39
N SER A 276 -17.60 -1.57 27.67
CA SER A 276 -18.95 -1.46 28.25
C SER A 276 -19.77 -0.40 27.51
N VAL A 277 -20.90 -0.81 26.92
CA VAL A 277 -21.81 0.11 26.19
C VAL A 277 -22.34 1.19 27.13
N ALA A 278 -22.65 0.82 28.37
CA ALA A 278 -23.11 1.75 29.40
C ALA A 278 -22.06 2.81 29.75
N ASP A 279 -20.77 2.48 29.65
CA ASP A 279 -19.67 3.39 29.96
C ASP A 279 -19.42 4.34 28.78
N LEU A 280 -19.47 3.84 27.54
CA LEU A 280 -19.34 4.65 26.34
C LEU A 280 -20.45 5.72 26.26
N ARG A 281 -21.70 5.35 26.59
CA ARG A 281 -22.82 6.30 26.63
C ARG A 281 -22.67 7.42 27.68
N ARG A 282 -21.79 7.28 28.67
CA ARG A 282 -21.48 8.37 29.61
C ARG A 282 -20.56 9.43 29.01
N GLY A 283 -19.96 9.19 27.83
CA GLY A 283 -19.22 10.19 27.06
C GLY A 283 -17.78 10.44 27.52
N ASN A 284 -17.16 9.48 28.22
CA ASN A 284 -15.79 9.64 28.74
C ASN A 284 -14.70 9.49 27.67
N GLN A 285 -15.03 8.91 26.50
CA GLN A 285 -14.10 8.67 25.42
C GLN A 285 -14.81 8.89 24.08
N PRO A 286 -14.21 9.61 23.12
CA PRO A 286 -14.78 9.75 21.78
C PRO A 286 -14.90 8.39 21.10
N VAL A 287 -16.02 8.15 20.43
CA VAL A 287 -16.29 6.94 19.65
C VAL A 287 -16.69 7.34 18.24
N TYR A 288 -16.03 6.74 17.25
CA TYR A 288 -16.29 6.99 15.84
C TYR A 288 -16.84 5.75 15.13
N PRO A 289 -17.66 5.91 14.09
CA PRO A 289 -18.15 7.19 13.55
C PRO A 289 -19.10 7.93 14.50
N ASP A 290 -19.24 9.25 14.33
CA ASP A 290 -20.09 10.04 15.23
C ASP A 290 -21.55 9.55 15.20
N GLY A 291 -22.21 9.56 16.36
CA GLY A 291 -23.56 9.03 16.54
C GLY A 291 -23.71 7.51 16.51
N VAL A 292 -22.62 6.73 16.34
CA VAL A 292 -22.73 5.26 16.18
C VAL A 292 -23.31 4.54 17.41
N LEU A 293 -23.15 5.13 18.61
CA LEU A 293 -23.66 4.57 19.86
C LEU A 293 -25.19 4.53 19.93
N ASP A 294 -25.89 5.31 19.10
CA ASP A 294 -27.36 5.33 19.02
C ASP A 294 -27.93 4.05 18.38
N PHE A 295 -27.08 3.27 17.70
CA PHE A 295 -27.46 2.01 17.06
C PHE A 295 -27.16 0.77 17.92
N LEU A 296 -26.49 0.95 19.06
CA LEU A 296 -26.24 -0.12 20.04
C LEU A 296 -27.51 -0.40 20.87
N PRO A 297 -27.70 -1.64 21.37
CA PRO A 297 -28.84 -2.00 22.20
C PRO A 297 -28.88 -1.31 23.57
#